data_AF-A0A9D5FKN0-F1
#
_entry.id   AF-A0A9D5FKN0-F1
#
_cell.length_a   1.000
_cell.length_b   1.000
_cell.length_c   1.000
_cell.angle_alpha   90.00
_cell.angle_beta   90.00
_cell.angle_gamma   90.00
#
_symmetry.space_group_name_H-M   'P 1'
#
loop_
_entity.id
_entity.type
_entity.pdbx_description
1 polymer ?
#
loop_
_entity_poly.entity_id
_entity_poly.type
_entity_poly.pdbx_seq_one_letter_code
_entity_poly.pdbx_strand_id
1 'polypeptide(L)'
;MAISRRNGIISFAAIALLLVSACAPLSKGLDLLKKDTPNNSEIDPDLEITQEPALPGSIDQVEDDFPRTPDPISVQVTLDAANMVSKSSYDFQFLIETKTAEGSEFSMFIDNKLYTTDADGNLETAFGTDVTMTPISDIEGLPFSQGFLAAVQLGPEGVLMAMPTNLTITVPGNHETDYIGFASDGSGGNFHLYPATSSYADYNDTTNFTFGISHFSIYGVAKVVVGEIEAQQAHAPVSPASQDEDDLAPLITIKLPYDEMAPLLSKQQLQLAKSHTRLVKPLIDKLANTKCEQVSTTAYIFGEWRSKVDRFYYHNEYFQLQIDSDAKALNARFTECARELCPVCMGGQPEGKPDLAKINSVIVLATFAESLSFTTGLDDFGWWRQLSSECAKRGGIKSPSGSTGGESSGEGPAPTPTPFTCPL
;
A
#
# COMPACT_ATOMS: atom_id res chain seq x y z
N MET A 1 47.98 -41.32 -14.70
CA MET A 1 46.84 -41.83 -13.90
C MET A 1 45.76 -40.76 -13.97
N ALA A 2 44.77 -40.97 -14.84
CA ALA A 2 43.76 -39.98 -15.18
C ALA A 2 42.49 -40.25 -14.36
N ILE A 3 41.99 -39.25 -13.63
CA ILE A 3 40.70 -39.32 -12.94
C ILE A 3 39.76 -38.32 -13.61
N SER A 4 38.77 -38.92 -14.26
CA SER A 4 37.69 -38.34 -15.05
C SER A 4 36.71 -37.54 -14.17
N ARG A 5 36.52 -36.25 -14.47
CA ARG A 5 35.39 -35.44 -13.98
C ARG A 5 34.16 -35.72 -14.86
N ARG A 6 33.11 -36.30 -14.29
CA ARG A 6 31.78 -36.35 -14.90
C ARG A 6 30.95 -35.16 -14.41
N ASN A 7 30.63 -34.26 -15.34
CA ASN A 7 29.59 -33.25 -15.16
C ASN A 7 28.23 -33.94 -15.29
N GLY A 8 27.45 -33.94 -14.21
CA GLY A 8 26.04 -34.33 -14.23
C GLY A 8 25.18 -33.10 -14.49
N ILE A 9 24.66 -32.99 -15.70
CA ILE A 9 23.59 -32.07 -16.07
C ILE A 9 22.29 -32.68 -15.52
N ILE A 10 21.69 -32.04 -14.52
CA ILE A 10 20.33 -32.40 -14.06
C ILE A 10 19.36 -31.53 -14.87
N SER A 11 18.77 -32.13 -15.90
CA SER A 11 17.61 -31.59 -16.60
C SER A 11 16.39 -31.67 -15.68
N PHE A 12 15.81 -30.52 -15.34
CA PHE A 12 14.46 -30.46 -14.78
C PHE A 12 13.45 -30.70 -15.92
N ALA A 13 12.87 -31.89 -15.93
CA ALA A 13 11.74 -32.23 -16.77
C ALA A 13 10.45 -31.69 -16.15
N ALA A 14 9.67 -30.99 -16.97
CA ALA A 14 8.35 -30.45 -16.64
C ALA A 14 7.38 -31.56 -16.20
N ILE A 15 6.77 -31.39 -15.03
CA ILE A 15 5.60 -32.16 -14.61
C ILE A 15 4.36 -31.42 -15.12
N ALA A 16 3.84 -31.86 -16.26
CA ALA A 16 2.50 -31.52 -16.72
C ALA A 16 1.51 -32.44 -16.00
N LEU A 17 0.78 -31.91 -15.02
CA LEU A 17 -0.30 -32.65 -14.35
C LEU A 17 -1.60 -32.51 -15.16
N LEU A 18 -2.10 -33.66 -15.61
CA LEU A 18 -3.37 -33.85 -16.29
C LEU A 18 -4.54 -33.56 -15.33
N LEU A 19 -5.30 -32.48 -15.58
CA LEU A 19 -6.66 -32.33 -15.08
C LEU A 19 -7.63 -32.89 -16.15
N VAL A 20 -8.08 -34.12 -15.93
CA VAL A 20 -9.19 -34.71 -16.68
C VAL A 20 -10.48 -34.07 -16.19
N SER A 21 -11.07 -33.25 -17.06
CA SER A 21 -12.42 -32.69 -16.93
C SER A 21 -13.46 -33.81 -16.87
N ALA A 22 -14.15 -33.93 -15.75
CA ALA A 22 -15.40 -34.66 -15.63
C ALA A 22 -16.57 -33.67 -15.72
N CYS A 23 -17.07 -33.45 -16.94
CA CYS A 23 -18.38 -32.82 -17.15
C CYS A 23 -19.48 -33.81 -16.74
N ALA A 24 -20.18 -33.52 -15.65
CA ALA A 24 -21.50 -34.08 -15.38
C ALA A 24 -22.53 -32.92 -15.37
N PRO A 25 -23.69 -33.07 -16.06
CA PRO A 25 -24.67 -32.01 -16.18
C PRO A 25 -25.49 -31.90 -14.87
N LEU A 26 -25.33 -30.78 -14.16
CA LEU A 26 -26.17 -30.41 -13.03
C LEU A 26 -27.50 -29.80 -13.54
N SER A 27 -28.35 -30.64 -14.16
CA SER A 27 -29.73 -30.26 -14.50
C SER A 27 -30.69 -30.92 -13.51
N LYS A 28 -31.13 -30.15 -12.51
CA LYS A 28 -32.42 -30.22 -11.77
C LYS A 28 -32.22 -29.58 -10.40
N GLY A 29 -32.69 -28.34 -10.25
CA GLY A 29 -32.64 -27.65 -8.96
C GLY A 29 -32.99 -26.15 -8.97
N LEU A 30 -33.38 -25.57 -10.10
CA LEU A 30 -33.93 -24.20 -10.16
C LEU A 30 -35.42 -24.28 -10.51
N ASP A 31 -36.29 -24.39 -9.50
CA ASP A 31 -37.72 -24.12 -9.67
C ASP A 31 -38.43 -23.66 -8.38
N LEU A 32 -37.69 -23.04 -7.44
CA LEU A 32 -38.26 -22.53 -6.18
C LEU A 32 -37.87 -21.08 -5.83
N LEU A 33 -37.62 -20.24 -6.83
CA LEU A 33 -37.55 -18.79 -6.67
C LEU A 33 -38.32 -18.09 -7.79
N LYS A 34 -39.65 -18.26 -7.79
CA LYS A 34 -40.60 -17.29 -8.34
C LYS A 34 -41.31 -16.64 -7.16
N LYS A 35 -40.78 -15.53 -6.69
CA LYS A 35 -41.55 -14.55 -5.92
C LYS A 35 -41.01 -13.14 -6.16
N ASP A 36 -41.94 -12.34 -6.68
CA ASP A 36 -42.06 -10.90 -6.53
C ASP A 36 -40.92 -10.03 -7.07
N THR A 37 -41.05 -9.66 -8.34
CA THR A 37 -40.45 -8.44 -8.91
C THR A 37 -41.01 -7.24 -8.15
N PRO A 38 -40.19 -6.41 -7.46
CA PRO A 38 -40.68 -5.15 -6.93
C PRO A 38 -40.96 -4.21 -8.10
N ASN A 39 -42.17 -3.67 -8.09
CA ASN A 39 -42.58 -2.57 -8.94
C ASN A 39 -41.69 -1.36 -8.68
N ASN A 40 -41.27 -0.67 -9.74
CA ASN A 40 -40.77 0.71 -9.64
C ASN A 40 -41.90 1.59 -9.08
N SER A 41 -41.91 1.79 -7.76
CA SER A 41 -42.70 2.83 -7.10
C SER A 41 -41.76 3.78 -6.39
N GLU A 42 -41.89 5.07 -6.74
CA GLU A 42 -41.60 6.25 -5.94
C GLU A 42 -40.43 6.14 -4.95
N ILE A 43 -39.29 6.69 -5.34
CA ILE A 43 -38.26 7.12 -4.40
C ILE A 43 -38.89 8.25 -3.58
N ASP A 44 -39.18 7.97 -2.32
CA ASP A 44 -39.61 8.94 -1.32
C ASP A 44 -38.46 9.95 -1.08
N PRO A 45 -38.63 11.24 -1.42
CA PRO A 45 -37.60 12.25 -1.19
C PRO A 45 -37.40 12.60 0.29
N ASP A 46 -38.21 12.04 1.19
CA ASP A 46 -38.17 12.30 2.65
C ASP A 46 -37.53 11.14 3.45
N LEU A 47 -36.76 10.25 2.82
CA LEU A 47 -35.88 9.32 3.52
C LEU A 47 -34.75 10.12 4.22
N GLU A 48 -35.05 10.59 5.43
CA GLU A 48 -34.09 11.12 6.39
C GLU A 48 -32.89 10.18 6.46
N ILE A 49 -31.72 10.69 6.01
CA ILE A 49 -30.43 10.04 6.19
C ILE A 49 -30.31 9.74 7.68
N THR A 50 -30.34 8.45 8.00
CA THR A 50 -30.31 7.93 9.36
C THR A 50 -29.00 8.42 10.00
N GLN A 51 -29.11 9.02 11.18
CA GLN A 51 -28.00 9.60 11.93
C GLN A 51 -26.75 8.71 11.87
N GLU A 52 -25.62 9.34 11.54
CA GLU A 52 -24.28 8.77 11.70
C GLU A 52 -24.22 8.04 13.05
N PRO A 53 -23.89 6.74 13.07
CA PRO A 53 -23.91 5.96 14.31
C PRO A 53 -23.04 6.67 15.34
N ALA A 54 -23.69 7.20 16.38
CA ALA A 54 -23.02 7.95 17.42
C ALA A 54 -21.90 7.06 17.99
N LEU A 55 -20.66 7.56 17.92
CA LEU A 55 -19.50 6.92 18.52
C LEU A 55 -19.88 6.48 19.95
N PRO A 56 -19.75 5.19 20.30
CA PRO A 56 -20.21 4.68 21.59
C PRO A 56 -19.44 5.38 22.72
N GLY A 57 -20.14 6.31 23.38
CA GLY A 57 -19.60 7.14 24.45
C GLY A 57 -18.89 8.38 23.92
N SER A 58 -19.29 9.54 24.43
CA SER A 58 -18.44 10.73 24.46
C SER A 58 -17.14 10.33 25.14
N ILE A 59 -16.14 9.94 24.35
CA ILE A 59 -14.76 9.80 24.81
C ILE A 59 -14.43 11.21 25.29
N ASP A 60 -14.40 11.39 26.61
CA ASP A 60 -14.06 12.67 27.22
C ASP A 60 -12.84 13.22 26.48
N GLN A 61 -12.92 14.51 26.10
CA GLN A 61 -11.91 15.20 25.31
C GLN A 61 -10.61 15.30 26.11
N VAL A 62 -9.91 14.19 26.28
CA VAL A 62 -8.51 14.18 26.59
C VAL A 62 -7.87 14.86 25.40
N GLU A 63 -7.40 16.08 25.64
CA GLU A 63 -6.68 16.88 24.65
C GLU A 63 -5.57 16.00 24.08
N ASP A 64 -5.68 15.69 22.80
CA ASP A 64 -4.71 14.85 22.10
C ASP A 64 -3.50 15.74 21.78
N ASP A 65 -2.39 15.55 22.49
CA ASP A 65 -1.13 16.28 22.28
C ASP A 65 -0.47 15.79 20.97
N PHE A 66 -1.04 16.20 19.83
CA PHE A 66 -0.58 15.79 18.51
C PHE A 66 -0.52 16.98 17.53
N PRO A 67 0.54 17.09 16.70
CA PRO A 67 1.74 16.25 16.73
C PRO A 67 2.58 16.52 17.98
N ARG A 68 3.18 15.47 18.52
CA ARG A 68 4.13 15.56 19.64
C ARG A 68 5.40 16.28 19.18
N THR A 69 6.08 16.96 20.10
CA THR A 69 7.39 17.56 19.80
C THR A 69 8.39 16.46 19.42
N PRO A 70 9.03 16.51 18.24
CA PRO A 70 9.98 15.49 17.82
C PRO A 70 11.15 15.30 18.80
N ASP A 71 11.40 14.05 19.15
CA ASP A 71 12.56 13.57 19.91
C ASP A 71 13.03 12.22 19.33
N PRO A 72 13.53 12.20 18.08
CA PRO A 72 13.79 10.95 17.36
C PRO A 72 15.05 10.25 17.86
N ILE A 73 14.98 8.92 18.00
CA ILE A 73 16.15 8.07 18.17
C ILE A 73 16.83 7.86 16.81
N SER A 74 18.16 7.80 16.82
CA SER A 74 18.97 7.41 15.66
C SER A 74 19.79 6.16 15.98
N VAL A 75 19.78 5.22 15.05
CA VAL A 75 20.57 3.98 15.08
C VAL A 75 21.61 4.00 13.96
N GLN A 76 22.66 3.18 14.07
CA GLN A 76 23.62 2.98 12.99
C GLN A 76 23.46 1.58 12.41
N VAL A 77 23.28 1.50 11.09
CA VAL A 77 22.99 0.22 10.42
C VAL A 77 24.17 -0.26 9.60
N THR A 78 24.45 -1.55 9.69
CA THR A 78 25.42 -2.24 8.81
C THR A 78 24.66 -3.12 7.84
N LEU A 79 24.84 -2.85 6.54
CA LEU A 79 24.17 -3.57 5.47
C LEU A 79 24.92 -4.84 5.08
N ASP A 80 24.18 -5.92 4.86
CA ASP A 80 24.67 -7.14 4.22
C ASP A 80 24.62 -6.99 2.70
N ALA A 81 25.56 -6.18 2.18
CA ALA A 81 25.66 -5.89 0.76
C ALA A 81 25.93 -7.14 -0.10
N ALA A 82 26.41 -8.24 0.49
CA ALA A 82 26.63 -9.50 -0.22
C ALA A 82 25.31 -10.20 -0.59
N ASN A 83 24.24 -9.93 0.16
CA ASN A 83 22.90 -10.45 -0.09
C ASN A 83 21.94 -9.35 -0.60
N MET A 84 22.45 -8.25 -1.13
CA MET A 84 21.61 -7.26 -1.80
C MET A 84 21.03 -7.82 -3.10
N VAL A 85 19.75 -7.54 -3.34
CA VAL A 85 19.10 -7.76 -4.64
C VAL A 85 18.58 -6.45 -5.20
N SER A 86 18.53 -6.35 -6.54
CA SER A 86 18.02 -5.18 -7.25
C SER A 86 17.11 -5.60 -8.40
N LYS A 87 16.02 -4.85 -8.58
CA LYS A 87 15.03 -5.00 -9.65
C LYS A 87 14.68 -3.64 -10.19
N SER A 88 14.62 -3.50 -11.51
CA SER A 88 14.25 -2.23 -12.13
C SER A 88 12.74 -2.05 -12.15
N SER A 89 12.23 -0.87 -11.76
CA SER A 89 10.80 -0.57 -11.70
C SER A 89 10.10 -0.41 -13.06
N TYR A 90 10.78 -0.74 -14.17
CA TYR A 90 10.12 -0.81 -15.47
C TYR A 90 9.06 -1.92 -15.51
N ASP A 91 9.22 -2.95 -14.68
CA ASP A 91 8.18 -3.93 -14.44
C ASP A 91 7.21 -3.36 -13.40
N PHE A 92 5.94 -3.26 -13.75
CA PHE A 92 4.89 -2.74 -12.87
C PHE A 92 4.43 -3.77 -11.83
N GLN A 93 4.84 -5.03 -12.01
CA GLN A 93 4.58 -6.16 -11.13
C GLN A 93 5.86 -6.98 -11.02
N PHE A 94 6.49 -6.97 -9.87
CA PHE A 94 7.64 -7.81 -9.63
C PHE A 94 7.75 -8.23 -8.17
N LEU A 95 8.26 -9.44 -7.99
CA LEU A 95 8.67 -9.97 -6.70
C LEU A 95 10.16 -9.66 -6.52
N ILE A 96 10.49 -9.05 -5.39
CA ILE A 96 11.87 -8.88 -4.92
C ILE A 96 12.05 -9.73 -3.66
N GLU A 97 13.07 -10.59 -3.69
CA GLU A 97 13.34 -11.57 -2.64
C GLU A 97 14.83 -11.63 -2.34
N THR A 98 15.17 -11.73 -1.07
CA THR A 98 16.54 -11.99 -0.61
C THR A 98 16.53 -12.74 0.71
N LYS A 99 17.71 -13.11 1.21
CA LYS A 99 17.89 -13.82 2.49
C LYS A 99 19.18 -13.42 3.18
N THR A 100 19.21 -13.50 4.50
CA THR A 100 20.47 -13.38 5.27
C THR A 100 21.29 -14.67 5.17
N ALA A 101 22.52 -14.62 5.67
CA ALA A 101 23.36 -15.81 5.82
C ALA A 101 22.78 -16.83 6.83
N GLU A 102 22.01 -16.35 7.81
CA GLU A 102 21.37 -17.12 8.88
C GLU A 102 20.04 -17.77 8.44
N GLY A 103 19.53 -17.41 7.27
CA GLY A 103 18.34 -18.01 6.67
C GLY A 103 17.03 -17.25 6.89
N SER A 104 17.08 -16.03 7.41
CA SER A 104 15.90 -15.14 7.38
C SER A 104 15.64 -14.69 5.95
N GLU A 105 14.43 -14.87 5.45
CA GLU A 105 14.02 -14.51 4.09
C GLU A 105 13.18 -13.23 4.10
N PHE A 106 13.35 -12.41 3.07
CA PHE A 106 12.59 -11.18 2.86
C PHE A 106 11.94 -11.26 1.50
N SER A 107 10.64 -10.96 1.44
CA SER A 107 9.89 -10.92 0.18
C SER A 107 8.96 -9.72 0.14
N MET A 108 8.87 -9.09 -1.02
CA MET A 108 7.93 -8.02 -1.29
C MET A 108 7.46 -8.11 -2.74
N PHE A 109 6.14 -8.14 -2.93
CA PHE A 109 5.54 -8.09 -4.25
C PHE A 109 5.08 -6.66 -4.54
N ILE A 110 5.76 -5.97 -5.45
CA ILE A 110 5.36 -4.62 -5.88
C ILE A 110 4.46 -4.78 -7.08
N ASP A 111 3.19 -4.40 -6.95
CA ASP A 111 2.20 -4.35 -8.03
C ASP A 111 1.65 -2.93 -8.31
N ASN A 112 2.26 -1.93 -7.67
CA ASN A 112 1.83 -0.55 -7.66
C ASN A 112 2.83 0.39 -8.32
N LYS A 113 2.41 1.63 -8.57
CA LYS A 113 3.31 2.68 -9.08
C LYS A 113 4.15 3.26 -7.96
N LEU A 114 5.38 3.62 -8.31
CA LEU A 114 6.34 4.26 -7.43
C LEU A 114 6.40 5.76 -7.71
N TYR A 115 6.55 6.54 -6.63
CA TYR A 115 6.63 7.99 -6.69
C TYR A 115 7.79 8.53 -5.86
N THR A 116 8.22 9.74 -6.16
CA THR A 116 9.08 10.58 -5.31
C THR A 116 8.36 11.88 -5.01
N THR A 117 8.82 12.60 -4.00
CA THR A 117 8.37 13.97 -3.70
C THR A 117 9.32 14.99 -4.31
N ASP A 118 8.79 16.03 -4.96
CA ASP A 118 9.56 17.19 -5.38
C ASP A 118 9.82 18.15 -4.19
N ALA A 119 10.50 19.26 -4.45
CA ALA A 119 10.82 20.28 -3.44
C ALA A 119 9.58 20.98 -2.84
N ASP A 120 8.45 20.95 -3.54
CA ASP A 120 7.18 21.55 -3.12
C ASP A 120 6.25 20.51 -2.47
N GLY A 121 6.68 19.25 -2.37
CA GLY A 121 5.91 18.13 -1.81
C GLY A 121 4.88 17.53 -2.78
N ASN A 122 4.97 17.83 -4.08
CA ASN A 122 4.14 17.17 -5.08
C ASN A 122 4.73 15.80 -5.43
N LEU A 123 3.86 14.89 -5.85
CA LEU A 123 4.25 13.56 -6.25
C LEU A 123 4.70 13.52 -7.72
N GLU A 124 5.82 12.86 -7.96
CA GLU A 124 6.38 12.61 -9.30
C GLU A 124 6.58 11.11 -9.53
N THR A 125 6.38 10.65 -10.77
CA THR A 125 6.58 9.23 -11.10
C THR A 125 8.05 8.83 -11.00
N ALA A 126 8.33 7.74 -10.29
CA ALA A 126 9.68 7.18 -10.14
C ALA A 126 9.96 6.05 -11.16
N PHE A 127 9.66 6.30 -12.45
CA PHE A 127 9.80 5.29 -13.49
C PHE A 127 11.27 4.92 -13.77
N GLY A 128 11.56 3.63 -13.82
CA GLY A 128 12.90 3.11 -14.10
C GLY A 128 13.87 3.24 -12.94
N THR A 129 13.40 3.64 -11.76
CA THR A 129 14.14 3.58 -10.52
C THR A 129 14.44 2.13 -10.16
N ASP A 130 15.71 1.82 -9.92
CA ASP A 130 16.10 0.50 -9.44
C ASP A 130 15.71 0.35 -7.96
N VAL A 131 14.83 -0.61 -7.69
CA VAL A 131 14.43 -0.99 -6.34
C VAL A 131 15.44 -1.98 -5.79
N THR A 132 15.93 -1.70 -4.58
CA THR A 132 16.89 -2.56 -3.87
C THR A 132 16.30 -3.08 -2.58
N MET A 133 16.65 -4.31 -2.24
CA MET A 133 16.35 -4.91 -0.94
C MET A 133 17.65 -5.47 -0.37
N THR A 134 18.12 -4.88 0.73
CA THR A 134 19.41 -5.20 1.34
C THR A 134 19.19 -5.62 2.79
N PRO A 135 19.48 -6.87 3.17
CA PRO A 135 19.40 -7.27 4.57
C PRO A 135 20.35 -6.45 5.44
N ILE A 136 20.00 -6.32 6.72
CA ILE A 136 20.82 -5.62 7.71
C ILE A 136 21.47 -6.66 8.61
N SER A 137 22.80 -6.61 8.72
CA SER A 137 23.58 -7.54 9.53
C SER A 137 23.82 -7.07 10.95
N ASP A 138 23.75 -5.76 11.20
CA ASP A 138 23.93 -5.17 12.53
C ASP A 138 23.21 -3.82 12.67
N ILE A 139 22.76 -3.51 13.89
CA ILE A 139 22.14 -2.23 14.25
C ILE A 139 22.70 -1.77 15.61
N GLU A 140 23.62 -0.81 15.58
CA GLU A 140 24.13 -0.18 16.79
C GLU A 140 23.16 0.89 17.30
N GLY A 141 23.03 1.01 18.62
CA GLY A 141 22.14 2.00 19.25
C GLY A 141 20.67 1.61 19.32
N LEU A 142 20.33 0.36 18.99
CA LEU A 142 18.96 -0.16 19.11
C LEU A 142 18.47 -0.03 20.57
N PRO A 143 17.27 0.53 20.82
CA PRO A 143 16.74 0.73 22.17
C PRO A 143 16.17 -0.55 22.81
N PHE A 144 16.53 -1.72 22.28
CA PHE A 144 16.03 -3.02 22.70
C PHE A 144 17.19 -3.93 23.14
N SER A 145 17.19 -4.27 24.43
CA SER A 145 18.30 -5.00 25.07
C SER A 145 18.51 -6.41 24.54
N GLN A 146 17.49 -7.01 23.92
CA GLN A 146 17.56 -8.34 23.33
C GLN A 146 17.92 -8.32 21.83
N GLY A 147 18.19 -7.15 21.27
CA GLY A 147 18.56 -6.99 19.87
C GLY A 147 17.38 -7.14 18.90
N PHE A 148 17.72 -7.20 17.60
CA PHE A 148 16.76 -7.44 16.53
C PHE A 148 16.86 -8.87 16.00
N LEU A 149 15.77 -9.36 15.43
CA LEU A 149 15.67 -10.70 14.85
C LEU A 149 16.07 -10.72 13.37
N ALA A 150 15.49 -9.79 12.60
CA ALA A 150 15.76 -9.60 11.19
C ALA A 150 15.36 -8.19 10.78
N ALA A 151 16.10 -7.58 9.86
CA ALA A 151 15.80 -6.26 9.33
C ALA A 151 16.32 -6.12 7.89
N VAL A 152 15.71 -5.22 7.14
CA VAL A 152 16.01 -4.98 5.72
C VAL A 152 15.91 -3.49 5.42
N GLN A 153 16.81 -3.01 4.57
CA GLN A 153 16.71 -1.70 3.95
C GLN A 153 16.12 -1.84 2.55
N LEU A 154 15.04 -1.12 2.31
CA LEU A 154 14.48 -0.90 0.98
C LEU A 154 15.04 0.40 0.41
N GLY A 155 15.41 0.36 -0.87
CA GLY A 155 15.94 1.53 -1.57
C GLY A 155 15.32 1.70 -2.95
N PRO A 156 15.34 2.92 -3.51
CA PRO A 156 15.92 4.13 -2.93
C PRO A 156 15.06 4.73 -1.82
N GLU A 157 15.70 5.41 -0.88
CA GLU A 157 15.04 6.02 0.27
C GLU A 157 13.92 6.98 -0.13
N GLY A 158 12.80 6.94 0.60
CA GLY A 158 11.70 7.90 0.45
C GLY A 158 10.87 7.71 -0.82
N VAL A 159 11.14 6.69 -1.64
CA VAL A 159 10.24 6.31 -2.73
C VAL A 159 8.92 5.83 -2.13
N LEU A 160 7.82 6.42 -2.59
CA LEU A 160 6.46 6.14 -2.14
C LEU A 160 5.76 5.17 -3.09
N MET A 161 4.76 4.45 -2.59
CA MET A 161 3.92 3.54 -3.36
C MET A 161 2.50 4.08 -3.48
N ALA A 162 1.88 3.94 -4.65
CA ALA A 162 0.50 4.40 -4.87
C ALA A 162 -0.52 3.79 -3.90
N MET A 163 -0.27 2.54 -3.54
CA MET A 163 -0.97 1.81 -2.51
C MET A 163 0.06 1.02 -1.71
N PRO A 164 -0.12 0.87 -0.39
CA PRO A 164 0.79 0.07 0.41
C PRO A 164 0.90 -1.37 -0.09
N THR A 165 2.09 -1.94 0.01
CA THR A 165 2.37 -3.34 -0.27
C THR A 165 2.78 -4.09 0.99
N ASN A 166 2.73 -5.42 0.94
CA ASN A 166 3.19 -6.26 2.01
C ASN A 166 4.68 -6.59 1.85
N LEU A 167 5.47 -6.24 2.87
CA LEU A 167 6.79 -6.79 3.12
C LEU A 167 6.63 -7.95 4.11
N THR A 168 7.11 -9.14 3.72
CA THR A 168 7.13 -10.32 4.58
C THR A 168 8.56 -10.65 4.97
N ILE A 169 8.79 -10.80 6.27
CA ILE A 169 10.03 -11.29 6.86
C ILE A 169 9.77 -12.68 7.44
N THR A 170 10.36 -13.71 6.84
CA THR A 170 10.23 -15.10 7.28
C THR A 170 11.47 -15.51 8.04
N VAL A 171 11.32 -15.90 9.30
CA VAL A 171 12.44 -16.28 10.19
C VAL A 171 12.27 -17.73 10.65
N PRO A 172 13.34 -18.55 10.67
CA PRO A 172 13.28 -19.91 11.22
C PRO A 172 12.93 -19.93 12.72
N GLY A 173 12.01 -20.79 13.12
CA GLY A 173 11.55 -20.99 14.50
C GLY A 173 10.23 -20.29 14.83
N ASN A 174 9.74 -20.52 16.05
CA ASN A 174 8.56 -19.86 16.60
C ASN A 174 8.94 -18.56 17.32
N HIS A 175 8.45 -17.44 16.79
CA HIS A 175 8.69 -16.07 17.25
C HIS A 175 7.37 -15.30 17.40
N GLU A 176 6.30 -15.95 17.85
CA GLU A 176 4.98 -15.32 17.99
C GLU A 176 4.85 -14.40 19.22
N THR A 177 5.78 -14.42 20.16
CA THR A 177 5.65 -13.62 21.39
C THR A 177 6.89 -12.77 21.64
N ASP A 178 6.70 -11.61 22.24
CA ASP A 178 7.77 -10.67 22.65
C ASP A 178 8.53 -10.02 21.49
N TYR A 179 7.90 -9.89 20.32
CA TYR A 179 8.46 -9.17 19.17
C TYR A 179 7.62 -7.95 18.81
N ILE A 180 8.27 -6.93 18.26
CA ILE A 180 7.59 -5.75 17.70
C ILE A 180 8.25 -5.35 16.39
N GLY A 181 7.44 -4.85 15.46
CA GLY A 181 7.95 -4.21 14.25
C GLY A 181 8.56 -2.85 14.58
N PHE A 182 9.58 -2.47 13.84
CA PHE A 182 10.16 -1.13 13.87
C PHE A 182 10.46 -0.64 12.46
N ALA A 183 10.58 0.68 12.32
CA ALA A 183 11.05 1.32 11.12
C ALA A 183 12.04 2.46 11.46
N SER A 184 12.88 2.80 10.49
CA SER A 184 13.74 3.99 10.53
C SER A 184 13.97 4.47 9.10
N ASP A 185 14.41 5.71 8.94
CA ASP A 185 14.88 6.17 7.64
C ASP A 185 16.14 5.38 7.20
N GLY A 186 16.50 5.52 5.93
CA GLY A 186 17.63 4.82 5.31
C GLY A 186 19.00 5.13 5.88
N SER A 187 19.12 6.16 6.73
CA SER A 187 20.32 6.50 7.48
C SER A 187 20.30 5.98 8.92
N GLY A 188 19.20 5.34 9.34
CA GLY A 188 18.95 4.90 10.71
C GLY A 188 18.37 6.01 11.61
N GLY A 189 18.08 7.19 11.08
CA GLY A 189 17.36 8.24 11.80
C GLY A 189 15.88 7.93 11.95
N ASN A 190 15.19 8.72 12.77
CA ASN A 190 13.75 8.61 12.97
C ASN A 190 13.29 7.18 13.33
N PHE A 191 14.03 6.49 14.21
CA PHE A 191 13.68 5.16 14.68
C PHE A 191 12.37 5.20 15.49
N HIS A 192 11.42 4.34 15.15
CA HIS A 192 10.11 4.25 15.81
C HIS A 192 9.50 2.84 15.69
N LEU A 193 8.48 2.57 16.51
CA LEU A 193 7.72 1.32 16.40
C LEU A 193 6.88 1.34 15.12
N TYR A 194 6.79 0.20 14.44
CA TYR A 194 6.03 0.09 13.21
C TYR A 194 5.05 -1.09 13.29
N PRO A 195 3.78 -0.91 12.89
CA PRO A 195 2.79 -1.97 13.01
C PRO A 195 3.10 -3.17 12.11
N ALA A 196 3.25 -4.35 12.71
CA ALA A 196 3.50 -5.62 12.02
C ALA A 196 2.66 -6.74 12.64
N THR A 197 2.14 -7.65 11.81
CA THR A 197 1.50 -8.88 12.28
C THR A 197 2.47 -10.04 12.23
N SER A 198 2.25 -11.10 13.03
CA SER A 198 3.02 -12.34 12.90
C SER A 198 2.14 -13.58 12.83
N SER A 199 2.64 -14.61 12.15
CA SER A 199 1.98 -15.91 12.01
C SER A 199 3.03 -17.01 11.97
N TYR A 200 2.95 -17.95 12.90
CA TYR A 200 3.79 -19.16 12.88
C TYR A 200 3.21 -20.22 11.95
N ALA A 201 4.09 -20.81 11.15
CA ALA A 201 3.82 -21.85 10.19
C ALA A 201 4.43 -23.18 10.67
N ASP A 202 3.65 -23.99 11.38
CA ASP A 202 4.07 -25.29 11.93
C ASP A 202 4.72 -26.24 10.89
N TYR A 203 4.32 -26.15 9.62
CA TYR A 203 4.73 -27.10 8.58
C TYR A 203 6.17 -26.90 8.08
N ASN A 204 6.74 -25.71 8.26
CA ASN A 204 8.12 -25.40 7.88
C ASN A 204 8.95 -24.82 9.04
N ASP A 205 8.38 -24.78 10.26
CA ASP A 205 9.01 -24.23 11.46
C ASP A 205 9.54 -22.81 11.21
N THR A 206 8.67 -21.93 10.73
CA THR A 206 9.00 -20.52 10.48
C THR A 206 7.94 -19.59 11.05
N THR A 207 8.35 -18.37 11.37
CA THR A 207 7.45 -17.27 11.71
C THR A 207 7.50 -16.22 10.61
N ASN A 208 6.33 -15.83 10.10
CA ASN A 208 6.20 -14.76 9.12
C ASN A 208 5.76 -13.48 9.82
N PHE A 209 6.56 -12.42 9.69
CA PHE A 209 6.18 -11.06 10.07
C PHE A 209 5.75 -10.30 8.83
N THR A 210 4.55 -9.71 8.84
CA THR A 210 4.01 -8.97 7.70
C THR A 210 3.84 -7.51 8.05
N PHE A 211 4.46 -6.65 7.25
CA PHE A 211 4.37 -5.19 7.32
C PHE A 211 3.60 -4.72 6.10
N GLY A 212 2.61 -3.85 6.28
CA GLY A 212 2.06 -3.14 5.13
C GLY A 212 2.71 -1.77 5.03
N ILE A 213 3.63 -1.64 4.08
CA ILE A 213 4.53 -0.51 3.91
C ILE A 213 4.14 0.31 2.69
N SER A 214 4.43 1.60 2.75
CA SER A 214 4.02 2.58 1.74
C SER A 214 5.14 3.40 1.16
N HIS A 215 6.30 3.34 1.80
CA HIS A 215 7.50 3.97 1.32
C HIS A 215 8.70 3.04 1.53
N PHE A 216 9.80 3.35 0.87
CA PHE A 216 11.06 2.65 1.08
C PHE A 216 11.81 3.29 2.25
N SER A 217 12.29 2.42 3.13
CA SER A 217 12.88 2.73 4.43
C SER A 217 13.61 1.49 4.95
N ILE A 218 14.06 1.55 6.20
CA ILE A 218 14.45 0.38 6.98
C ILE A 218 13.24 -0.17 7.73
N TYR A 219 13.06 -1.49 7.68
CA TYR A 219 12.03 -2.23 8.40
C TYR A 219 12.63 -3.43 9.08
N GLY A 220 12.18 -3.74 10.30
CA GLY A 220 12.67 -4.91 11.01
C GLY A 220 11.80 -5.32 12.18
N VAL A 221 12.19 -6.43 12.79
CA VAL A 221 11.53 -7.01 13.96
C VAL A 221 12.54 -7.08 15.08
N ALA A 222 12.18 -6.58 16.26
CA ALA A 222 13.01 -6.66 17.44
C ALA A 222 12.34 -7.41 18.58
N LYS A 223 13.17 -8.01 19.45
CA LYS A 223 12.69 -8.68 20.65
C LYS A 223 12.64 -7.67 21.79
N VAL A 224 11.51 -7.56 22.47
CA VAL A 224 11.23 -6.46 23.40
C VAL A 224 10.64 -6.92 24.72
N VAL A 225 10.80 -6.09 25.75
CA VAL A 225 9.97 -6.15 26.96
C VAL A 225 9.07 -4.92 27.05
N VAL A 226 7.96 -5.01 27.79
CA VAL A 226 6.94 -3.94 27.88
C VAL A 226 7.54 -2.57 28.23
N GLY A 227 8.47 -2.51 29.19
CA GLY A 227 9.11 -1.25 29.58
C GLY A 227 9.97 -0.62 28.47
N GLU A 228 10.49 -1.40 27.53
CA GLU A 228 11.23 -0.87 26.37
C GLU A 228 10.29 -0.28 25.33
N ILE A 229 9.09 -0.85 25.15
CA ILE A 229 8.04 -0.28 24.29
C ILE A 229 7.63 1.09 24.85
N GLU A 230 7.33 1.17 26.14
CA GLU A 230 6.96 2.43 26.81
C GLU A 230 8.08 3.48 26.72
N ALA A 231 9.33 3.05 26.90
CA ALA A 231 10.49 3.93 26.75
C ALA A 231 10.63 4.45 25.31
N GLN A 232 10.46 3.58 24.32
CA GLN A 232 10.49 3.98 22.90
C GLN A 232 9.37 4.97 22.57
N GLN A 233 8.15 4.74 23.06
CA GLN A 233 7.03 5.64 22.81
C GLN A 233 7.21 7.02 23.46
N ALA A 234 8.13 7.19 24.41
CA ALA A 234 8.47 8.51 24.94
C ALA A 234 9.29 9.37 23.95
N HIS A 235 9.84 8.76 22.90
CA HIS A 235 10.68 9.39 21.87
C HIS A 235 9.87 9.59 20.59
N ALA A 236 9.14 10.69 20.49
CA ALA A 236 8.26 10.95 19.37
C ALA A 236 9.05 11.08 18.05
N PRO A 237 8.74 10.30 17.00
CA PRO A 237 9.38 10.46 15.70
C PRO A 237 9.04 11.82 15.06
N VAL A 238 9.82 12.19 14.03
CA VAL A 238 9.77 13.50 13.38
C VAL A 238 8.45 13.75 12.68
N SER A 239 7.94 12.76 11.94
CA SER A 239 6.75 12.94 11.10
C SER A 239 5.47 12.58 11.87
N PRO A 240 4.37 13.32 11.69
CA PRO A 240 3.07 12.94 12.24
C PRO A 240 2.61 11.52 11.84
N ALA A 241 2.94 11.08 10.62
CA ALA A 241 2.62 9.73 10.17
C ALA A 241 3.38 8.67 10.96
N SER A 242 4.68 8.87 11.21
CA SER A 242 5.50 7.98 12.03
C SER A 242 5.06 8.00 13.50
N GLN A 243 4.58 9.13 14.03
CA GLN A 243 4.04 9.19 15.40
C GLN A 243 2.77 8.36 15.51
N ASP A 244 1.92 8.39 14.48
CA ASP A 244 0.73 7.55 14.41
C ASP A 244 1.05 6.06 14.28
N GLU A 245 2.11 5.71 13.53
CA GLU A 245 2.64 4.34 13.43
C GLU A 245 3.18 3.85 14.77
N ASP A 246 3.94 4.70 15.47
CA ASP A 246 4.51 4.43 16.79
C ASP A 246 3.43 4.19 17.86
N ASP A 247 2.34 4.98 17.81
CA ASP A 247 1.18 4.80 18.68
C ASP A 247 0.38 3.52 18.35
N LEU A 248 0.29 3.15 17.06
CA LEU A 248 -0.52 2.02 16.58
C LEU A 248 0.19 0.68 16.76
N ALA A 249 1.52 0.64 16.61
CA ALA A 249 2.32 -0.57 16.65
C ALA A 249 2.08 -1.47 17.88
N PRO A 250 2.10 -0.98 19.14
CA PRO A 250 1.88 -1.84 20.31
C PRO A 250 0.43 -2.28 20.49
N LEU A 251 -0.51 -1.67 19.76
CA LEU A 251 -1.91 -2.12 19.77
C LEU A 251 -2.10 -3.34 18.87
N ILE A 252 -1.18 -3.61 17.94
CA ILE A 252 -1.18 -4.84 17.17
C ILE A 252 -0.62 -5.96 18.06
N THR A 253 -1.52 -6.72 18.66
CA THR A 253 -1.15 -7.91 19.41
C THR A 253 -0.80 -9.03 18.45
N ILE A 254 0.40 -9.58 18.62
CA ILE A 254 0.78 -10.82 17.99
C ILE A 254 0.02 -11.94 18.71
N LYS A 255 -1.03 -12.45 18.05
CA LYS A 255 -1.89 -13.54 18.53
C LYS A 255 -2.81 -13.16 19.71
N LEU A 256 -4.09 -12.90 19.40
CA LEU A 256 -5.14 -13.03 20.40
C LEU A 256 -5.94 -14.31 20.14
N PRO A 257 -6.21 -15.12 21.18
CA PRO A 257 -7.29 -16.08 21.10
C PRO A 257 -8.62 -15.31 20.93
N TYR A 258 -9.53 -15.88 20.14
CA TYR A 258 -10.75 -15.24 19.64
C TYR A 258 -11.68 -14.68 20.74
N ASP A 259 -11.51 -15.16 21.98
CA ASP A 259 -12.29 -14.82 23.18
C ASP A 259 -11.81 -13.57 23.93
N GLU A 260 -10.60 -13.06 23.66
CA GLU A 260 -10.05 -11.85 24.30
C GLU A 260 -10.03 -10.60 23.39
N MET A 261 -10.61 -10.69 22.18
CA MET A 261 -10.49 -9.64 21.15
C MET A 261 -11.29 -8.36 21.43
N ALA A 262 -12.38 -8.43 22.19
CA ALA A 262 -13.33 -7.31 22.29
C ALA A 262 -12.74 -6.00 22.88
N PRO A 263 -11.91 -6.00 23.95
CA PRO A 263 -11.33 -4.76 24.49
C PRO A 263 -10.18 -4.19 23.66
N LEU A 264 -9.48 -5.02 22.89
CA LEU A 264 -8.36 -4.59 22.06
C LEU A 264 -8.83 -4.02 20.72
N LEU A 265 -9.94 -4.57 20.19
CA LEU A 265 -10.64 -4.05 19.03
C LEU A 265 -10.99 -2.56 19.20
N SER A 266 -11.43 -2.15 20.41
CA SER A 266 -11.82 -0.77 20.67
C SER A 266 -10.64 0.21 20.75
N LYS A 267 -9.48 -0.22 21.27
CA LYS A 267 -8.28 0.63 21.31
C LYS A 267 -7.69 0.83 19.91
N GLN A 268 -7.62 -0.23 19.10
CA GLN A 268 -7.19 -0.14 17.70
C GLN A 268 -8.14 0.76 16.89
N GLN A 269 -9.46 0.55 17.01
CA GLN A 269 -10.46 1.42 16.38
C GLN A 269 -10.30 2.87 16.81
N LEU A 270 -10.15 3.13 18.11
CA LEU A 270 -9.94 4.48 18.62
C LEU A 270 -8.69 5.11 18.02
N GLN A 271 -7.57 4.38 17.96
CA GLN A 271 -6.34 4.89 17.38
C GLN A 271 -6.48 5.16 15.88
N LEU A 272 -7.15 4.29 15.13
CA LEU A 272 -7.41 4.50 13.70
C LEU A 272 -8.35 5.68 13.44
N ALA A 273 -9.34 5.91 14.31
CA ALA A 273 -10.21 7.07 14.24
C ALA A 273 -9.44 8.38 14.56
N LYS A 274 -8.54 8.34 15.53
CA LYS A 274 -7.60 9.44 15.81
C LYS A 274 -6.68 9.70 14.61
N SER A 275 -6.08 8.65 14.05
CA SER A 275 -5.24 8.72 12.84
C SER A 275 -5.96 9.45 11.70
N HIS A 276 -7.20 9.05 11.41
CA HIS A 276 -8.05 9.71 10.41
C HIS A 276 -8.25 11.20 10.72
N THR A 277 -8.71 11.50 11.94
CA THR A 277 -9.03 12.86 12.38
C THR A 277 -7.82 13.79 12.29
N ARG A 278 -6.62 13.27 12.56
CA ARG A 278 -5.37 14.02 12.60
C ARG A 278 -4.73 14.19 11.22
N LEU A 279 -4.71 13.13 10.42
CA LEU A 279 -3.91 13.05 9.20
C LEU A 279 -4.74 13.20 7.92
N VAL A 280 -5.94 12.59 7.88
CA VAL A 280 -6.75 12.49 6.66
C VAL A 280 -7.78 13.62 6.61
N LYS A 281 -8.60 13.73 7.65
CA LYS A 281 -9.74 14.67 7.70
C LYS A 281 -9.35 16.12 7.38
N PRO A 282 -8.25 16.70 7.91
CA PRO A 282 -7.90 18.09 7.61
C PRO A 282 -7.55 18.31 6.14
N LEU A 283 -7.08 17.28 5.44
CA LEU A 283 -6.78 17.32 4.01
C LEU A 283 -8.07 17.19 3.19
N ILE A 284 -8.98 16.29 3.57
CA ILE A 284 -10.30 16.13 2.95
C ILE A 284 -11.13 17.40 3.10
N ASP A 285 -11.17 18.02 4.29
CA ASP A 285 -11.93 19.25 4.56
C ASP A 285 -11.43 20.43 3.71
N LYS A 286 -10.15 20.42 3.31
CA LYS A 286 -9.52 21.45 2.45
C LYS A 286 -9.49 21.07 0.97
N LEU A 287 -10.00 19.89 0.61
CA LEU A 287 -9.81 19.29 -0.71
C LEU A 287 -10.31 20.17 -1.86
N ALA A 288 -11.46 20.84 -1.68
CA ALA A 288 -12.04 21.75 -2.67
C ALA A 288 -11.12 22.94 -3.02
N ASN A 289 -10.22 23.33 -2.11
CA ASN A 289 -9.28 24.44 -2.31
C ASN A 289 -7.85 23.95 -2.59
N THR A 290 -7.64 22.64 -2.65
CA THR A 290 -6.32 22.03 -2.89
C THR A 290 -5.98 22.11 -4.37
N LYS A 291 -4.78 22.59 -4.72
CA LYS A 291 -4.32 22.65 -6.11
C LYS A 291 -4.29 21.25 -6.71
N CYS A 292 -4.55 21.12 -8.02
CA CYS A 292 -4.68 19.82 -8.66
C CYS A 292 -3.42 18.96 -8.58
N GLU A 293 -2.24 19.57 -8.57
CA GLU A 293 -0.95 18.88 -8.40
C GLU A 293 -0.79 18.27 -7.00
N GLN A 294 -1.53 18.77 -6.00
CA GLN A 294 -1.46 18.35 -4.61
C GLN A 294 -2.57 17.37 -4.21
N VAL A 295 -3.60 17.17 -5.05
CA VAL A 295 -4.71 16.25 -4.75
C VAL A 295 -4.21 14.81 -4.58
N SER A 296 -3.21 14.41 -5.37
CA SER A 296 -2.57 13.10 -5.27
C SER A 296 -1.89 12.85 -3.93
N THR A 297 -1.34 13.89 -3.30
CA THR A 297 -0.76 13.79 -1.95
C THR A 297 -1.85 13.53 -0.91
N THR A 298 -3.02 14.18 -1.01
CA THR A 298 -4.17 13.86 -0.15
C THR A 298 -4.64 12.43 -0.35
N ALA A 299 -4.70 11.96 -1.60
CA ALA A 299 -5.10 10.58 -1.90
C ALA A 299 -4.09 9.55 -1.39
N TYR A 300 -2.79 9.85 -1.46
CA TYR A 300 -1.75 9.03 -0.85
C TYR A 300 -1.97 8.88 0.66
N ILE A 301 -2.10 9.99 1.40
CA ILE A 301 -2.33 9.95 2.86
C ILE A 301 -3.64 9.24 3.23
N PHE A 302 -4.69 9.38 2.42
CA PHE A 302 -5.93 8.62 2.58
C PHE A 302 -5.69 7.11 2.36
N GLY A 303 -4.96 6.73 1.30
CA GLY A 303 -4.61 5.35 1.00
C GLY A 303 -3.78 4.68 2.10
N GLU A 304 -2.85 5.43 2.70
CA GLU A 304 -2.06 5.00 3.86
C GLU A 304 -2.94 4.61 5.04
N TRP A 305 -3.81 5.54 5.45
CA TRP A 305 -4.72 5.31 6.56
C TRP A 305 -5.68 4.14 6.26
N ARG A 306 -6.24 4.10 5.05
CA ARG A 306 -7.13 3.01 4.63
C ARG A 306 -6.43 1.66 4.67
N SER A 307 -5.19 1.56 4.19
CA SER A 307 -4.45 0.29 4.25
C SER A 307 -4.26 -0.19 5.69
N LYS A 308 -4.00 0.74 6.63
CA LYS A 308 -3.99 0.39 8.06
C LYS A 308 -5.34 -0.20 8.47
N VAL A 309 -6.46 0.43 8.13
CA VAL A 309 -7.82 -0.09 8.41
C VAL A 309 -8.06 -1.48 7.79
N ASP A 310 -7.75 -1.66 6.50
CA ASP A 310 -7.99 -2.91 5.76
C ASP A 310 -7.18 -4.10 6.33
N ARG A 311 -5.97 -3.86 6.85
CA ARG A 311 -5.17 -4.89 7.53
C ARG A 311 -5.84 -5.44 8.78
N PHE A 312 -6.73 -4.68 9.39
CA PHE A 312 -7.51 -5.12 10.53
C PHE A 312 -8.91 -5.53 10.07
N TYR A 313 -9.00 -6.67 9.38
CA TYR A 313 -10.21 -7.22 8.73
C TYR A 313 -11.56 -6.97 9.45
N TYR A 314 -11.58 -6.98 10.78
CA TYR A 314 -12.77 -6.74 11.61
C TYR A 314 -13.21 -5.26 11.74
N HIS A 315 -12.42 -4.31 11.25
CA HIS A 315 -12.68 -2.87 11.38
C HIS A 315 -13.23 -2.23 10.12
N ASN A 316 -13.20 -2.91 8.97
CA ASN A 316 -13.62 -2.30 7.71
C ASN A 316 -15.09 -1.84 7.77
N GLU A 317 -15.98 -2.67 8.31
CA GLU A 317 -17.39 -2.30 8.48
C GLU A 317 -17.61 -1.04 9.34
N TYR A 318 -16.75 -0.82 10.33
CA TYR A 318 -16.84 0.34 11.22
C TYR A 318 -16.46 1.64 10.50
N PHE A 319 -15.43 1.59 9.63
CA PHE A 319 -14.94 2.75 8.91
C PHE A 319 -15.52 2.89 7.50
N GLN A 320 -16.32 1.94 7.02
CA GLN A 320 -16.78 1.89 5.62
C GLN A 320 -17.49 3.18 5.21
N LEU A 321 -18.41 3.71 6.03
CA LEU A 321 -19.10 4.96 5.74
C LEU A 321 -18.13 6.14 5.58
N GLN A 322 -17.10 6.21 6.42
CA GLN A 322 -16.07 7.24 6.35
C GLN A 322 -15.20 7.06 5.10
N ILE A 323 -14.76 5.83 4.82
CA ILE A 323 -13.98 5.46 3.63
C ILE A 323 -14.74 5.84 2.36
N ASP A 324 -16.02 5.48 2.25
CA ASP A 324 -16.86 5.76 1.09
C ASP A 324 -17.06 7.27 0.89
N SER A 325 -17.29 8.00 1.99
CA SER A 325 -17.47 9.46 1.97
C SER A 325 -16.21 10.17 1.45
N ASP A 326 -15.04 9.84 2.01
CA ASP A 326 -13.78 10.46 1.63
C ASP A 326 -13.34 10.06 0.22
N ALA A 327 -13.52 8.79 -0.15
CA ALA A 327 -13.26 8.30 -1.50
C ALA A 327 -14.13 9.02 -2.54
N LYS A 328 -15.41 9.24 -2.25
CA LYS A 328 -16.31 9.99 -3.12
C LYS A 328 -15.86 11.45 -3.27
N ALA A 329 -15.44 12.09 -2.18
CA ALA A 329 -14.91 13.47 -2.22
C ALA A 329 -13.62 13.56 -3.08
N LEU A 330 -12.70 12.61 -2.88
CA LEU A 330 -11.48 12.48 -3.68
C LEU A 330 -11.78 12.27 -5.17
N ASN A 331 -12.67 11.33 -5.51
CA ASN A 331 -13.02 11.07 -6.91
C ASN A 331 -13.66 12.28 -7.59
N ALA A 332 -14.54 13.01 -6.87
CA ALA A 332 -15.12 14.24 -7.39
C ALA A 332 -14.04 15.29 -7.68
N ARG A 333 -13.08 15.48 -6.77
CA ARG A 333 -11.97 16.42 -6.97
C ARG A 333 -11.02 15.97 -8.09
N PHE A 334 -10.72 14.68 -8.19
CA PHE A 334 -9.94 14.13 -9.29
C PHE A 334 -10.59 14.43 -10.64
N THR A 335 -11.90 14.22 -10.75
CA THR A 335 -12.66 14.49 -11.98
C THR A 335 -12.56 15.95 -12.39
N GLU A 336 -12.72 16.88 -11.43
CA GLU A 336 -12.56 18.32 -11.68
C GLU A 336 -11.15 18.66 -12.17
N CYS A 337 -10.13 18.18 -11.48
CA CYS A 337 -8.74 18.41 -11.86
C CYS A 337 -8.36 17.79 -13.20
N ALA A 338 -8.96 16.65 -13.54
CA ALA A 338 -8.75 16.03 -14.83
C ALA A 338 -9.35 16.86 -15.98
N ARG A 339 -10.48 17.56 -15.77
CA ARG A 339 -11.00 18.52 -16.77
C ARG A 339 -10.02 19.66 -17.03
N GLU A 340 -9.37 20.17 -15.98
CA GLU A 340 -8.39 21.26 -16.08
C GLU A 340 -7.10 20.81 -16.78
N LEU A 341 -6.57 19.65 -16.39
CA LEU A 341 -5.23 19.22 -16.82
C LEU A 341 -5.26 18.36 -18.10
N CYS A 342 -6.37 17.70 -18.43
CA CYS A 342 -6.46 16.85 -19.62
C CYS A 342 -6.18 17.60 -20.94
N PRO A 343 -6.65 18.84 -21.17
CA PRO A 343 -6.29 19.60 -22.37
C PRO A 343 -4.79 19.85 -22.51
N VAL A 344 -4.04 19.95 -21.40
CA VAL A 344 -2.58 20.10 -21.44
C VAL A 344 -1.94 18.85 -22.02
N CYS A 345 -2.43 17.68 -21.62
CA CYS A 345 -2.00 16.39 -22.14
C CYS A 345 -2.45 16.17 -23.59
N MET A 346 -3.71 16.42 -23.92
CA MET A 346 -4.31 16.08 -25.22
C MET A 346 -4.09 17.14 -26.31
N GLY A 347 -3.96 18.41 -25.92
CA GLY A 347 -4.07 19.54 -26.82
C GLY A 347 -2.87 19.72 -27.76
N GLY A 348 -1.67 19.28 -27.37
CA GLY A 348 -0.44 19.65 -28.08
C GLY A 348 -0.27 21.18 -28.10
N GLN A 349 0.69 21.72 -27.35
CA GLN A 349 0.98 23.16 -27.45
C GLN A 349 1.25 23.49 -28.94
N PRO A 350 0.53 24.47 -29.56
CA PRO A 350 0.57 24.70 -31.01
C PRO A 350 1.97 24.88 -31.59
N GLU A 351 2.95 25.26 -30.76
CA GLU A 351 4.36 25.45 -31.13
C GLU A 351 5.33 24.96 -30.03
N GLY A 352 4.87 24.22 -29.02
CA GLY A 352 5.62 23.99 -27.77
C GLY A 352 5.94 22.52 -27.49
N LYS A 353 7.12 22.28 -26.91
CA LYS A 353 7.43 20.99 -26.27
C LYS A 353 6.37 20.68 -25.19
N PRO A 354 6.00 19.41 -24.99
CA PRO A 354 5.06 19.03 -23.92
C PRO A 354 5.55 19.54 -22.57
N ASP A 355 4.64 20.08 -21.76
CA ASP A 355 4.93 20.44 -20.37
C ASP A 355 4.99 19.15 -19.54
N LEU A 356 6.20 18.61 -19.41
CA LEU A 356 6.43 17.31 -18.79
C LEU A 356 6.01 17.29 -17.31
N ALA A 357 6.13 18.41 -16.60
CA ALA A 357 5.70 18.51 -15.21
C ALA A 357 4.18 18.33 -15.10
N LYS A 358 3.41 19.06 -15.92
CA LYS A 358 1.94 18.92 -15.94
C LYS A 358 1.49 17.56 -16.43
N ILE A 359 2.17 16.99 -17.43
CA ILE A 359 1.88 15.62 -17.90
C ILE A 359 2.10 14.61 -16.78
N ASN A 360 3.20 14.74 -16.04
CA ASN A 360 3.47 13.92 -14.87
C ASN A 360 2.36 14.09 -13.82
N SER A 361 1.94 15.31 -13.50
CA SER A 361 0.82 15.54 -12.57
C SER A 361 -0.47 14.83 -13.01
N VAL A 362 -0.80 14.83 -14.31
CA VAL A 362 -1.96 14.09 -14.84
C VAL A 362 -1.80 12.57 -14.67
N ILE A 363 -0.61 12.04 -14.95
CA ILE A 363 -0.34 10.59 -14.82
C ILE A 363 -0.48 10.15 -13.37
N VAL A 364 0.11 10.90 -12.43
CA VAL A 364 0.03 10.62 -11.00
C VAL A 364 -1.43 10.67 -10.55
N LEU A 365 -2.14 11.76 -10.89
CA LEU A 365 -3.55 11.95 -10.56
C LEU A 365 -4.42 10.80 -11.07
N ALA A 366 -4.28 10.45 -12.35
CA ALA A 366 -5.05 9.39 -12.98
C ALA A 366 -4.76 8.02 -12.35
N THR A 367 -3.52 7.77 -11.91
CA THR A 367 -3.16 6.52 -11.25
C THR A 367 -3.83 6.39 -9.88
N PHE A 368 -3.83 7.45 -9.06
CA PHE A 368 -4.54 7.41 -7.78
C PHE A 368 -6.06 7.29 -7.97
N ALA A 369 -6.62 7.96 -8.97
CA ALA A 369 -8.04 7.84 -9.30
C ALA A 369 -8.41 6.44 -9.81
N GLU A 370 -7.54 5.78 -10.59
CA GLU A 370 -7.69 4.39 -11.00
C GLU A 370 -7.72 3.45 -9.78
N SER A 371 -6.73 3.56 -8.89
CA SER A 371 -6.64 2.76 -7.65
C SER A 371 -7.86 2.99 -6.74
N LEU A 372 -8.29 4.23 -6.58
CA LEU A 372 -9.46 4.57 -5.79
C LEU A 372 -10.73 3.97 -6.40
N SER A 373 -10.89 4.07 -7.73
CA SER A 373 -12.05 3.51 -8.45
C SER A 373 -12.14 2.00 -8.31
N PHE A 374 -11.01 1.29 -8.45
CA PHE A 374 -10.95 -0.17 -8.27
C PHE A 374 -11.41 -0.60 -6.88
N THR A 375 -11.01 0.15 -5.86
CA THR A 375 -11.23 -0.22 -4.46
C THR A 375 -12.55 0.27 -3.89
N THR A 376 -13.29 1.13 -4.61
CA THR A 376 -14.61 1.67 -4.21
C THR A 376 -15.74 1.28 -5.16
N GLY A 377 -15.43 0.56 -6.24
CA GLY A 377 -16.43 0.11 -7.22
C GLY A 377 -16.97 1.24 -8.10
N LEU A 378 -16.19 2.30 -8.34
CA LEU A 378 -16.58 3.37 -9.25
C LEU A 378 -16.33 2.96 -10.72
N ASP A 379 -17.30 3.24 -11.59
CA ASP A 379 -17.33 2.77 -12.99
C ASP A 379 -16.33 3.48 -13.94
N ASP A 380 -15.43 4.32 -13.42
CA ASP A 380 -14.54 5.17 -14.22
C ASP A 380 -13.12 4.61 -14.40
N PHE A 381 -12.83 3.42 -13.84
CA PHE A 381 -11.51 2.79 -13.85
C PHE A 381 -10.86 2.76 -15.25
N GLY A 382 -11.61 2.32 -16.26
CA GLY A 382 -11.12 2.21 -17.63
C GLY A 382 -10.75 3.56 -18.23
N TRP A 383 -11.48 4.61 -17.86
CA TRP A 383 -11.24 5.97 -18.34
C TRP A 383 -9.96 6.56 -17.73
N TRP A 384 -9.76 6.41 -16.42
CA TRP A 384 -8.53 6.86 -15.72
C TRP A 384 -7.27 6.19 -16.28
N ARG A 385 -7.32 4.88 -16.49
CA ARG A 385 -6.24 4.13 -17.11
C ARG A 385 -5.91 4.65 -18.51
N GLN A 386 -6.94 4.93 -19.31
CA GLN A 386 -6.75 5.44 -20.67
C GLN A 386 -6.14 6.85 -20.67
N LEU A 387 -6.59 7.74 -19.77
CA LEU A 387 -6.01 9.07 -19.58
C LEU A 387 -4.51 8.97 -19.27
N SER A 388 -4.15 8.18 -18.25
CA SER A 388 -2.75 7.99 -17.83
C SER A 388 -1.87 7.49 -18.99
N SER A 389 -2.35 6.49 -19.74
CA SER A 389 -1.61 5.90 -20.87
C SER A 389 -1.40 6.88 -22.03
N GLU A 390 -2.44 7.63 -22.43
CA GLU A 390 -2.32 8.63 -23.50
C GLU A 390 -1.39 9.79 -23.11
N CYS A 391 -1.44 10.23 -21.85
CA CYS A 391 -0.55 11.28 -21.36
C CYS A 391 0.90 10.82 -21.28
N ALA A 392 1.16 9.59 -20.79
CA ALA A 392 2.49 9.01 -20.79
C ALA A 392 3.07 8.93 -22.22
N LYS A 393 2.29 8.41 -23.17
CA LYS A 393 2.68 8.32 -24.58
C LYS A 393 3.06 9.68 -25.17
N ARG A 394 2.28 10.73 -24.90
CA ARG A 394 2.55 12.09 -25.40
C ARG A 394 3.73 12.77 -24.71
N GLY A 395 3.96 12.47 -23.44
CA GLY A 395 5.14 12.92 -22.70
C GLY A 395 6.43 12.18 -23.09
N GLY A 396 6.36 11.13 -23.92
CA GLY A 396 7.49 10.24 -24.17
C GLY A 396 7.89 9.44 -22.92
N ILE A 397 7.00 9.34 -21.94
CA ILE A 397 7.17 8.56 -20.73
C ILE A 397 6.76 7.13 -21.07
N LYS A 398 7.60 6.14 -20.72
CA LYS A 398 7.23 4.73 -20.94
C LYS A 398 5.91 4.46 -20.22
N SER A 399 4.93 3.95 -20.97
CA SER A 399 3.58 3.81 -20.44
C SER A 399 3.58 2.90 -19.20
N PRO A 400 2.94 3.33 -18.10
CA PRO A 400 2.84 2.53 -16.88
C PRO A 400 2.11 1.20 -17.08
N SER A 401 1.14 1.14 -17.99
CA SER A 401 0.51 -0.13 -18.34
C SER A 401 1.45 -0.84 -19.30
N GLY A 402 2.25 -1.79 -18.82
CA GLY A 402 2.96 -2.74 -19.68
C GLY A 402 2.02 -3.69 -20.43
N SER A 403 0.81 -3.22 -20.76
CA SER A 403 0.06 -3.58 -21.94
C SER A 403 0.99 -3.41 -23.14
N THR A 404 1.86 -4.40 -23.34
CA THR A 404 1.98 -5.05 -24.63
C THR A 404 0.53 -5.27 -25.01
N GLY A 405 -0.06 -4.31 -25.76
CA GLY A 405 -1.44 -4.37 -26.18
C GLY A 405 -1.65 -5.81 -26.58
N GLY A 406 -2.53 -6.51 -25.85
CA GLY A 406 -2.83 -7.89 -26.17
C GLY A 406 -3.29 -7.82 -27.61
N GLU A 407 -2.37 -8.09 -28.54
CA GLU A 407 -2.65 -8.27 -29.93
C GLU A 407 -3.52 -9.51 -29.89
N SER A 408 -4.82 -9.26 -29.69
CA SER A 408 -5.86 -10.25 -29.79
C SER A 408 -5.59 -10.89 -31.14
N SER A 409 -5.05 -12.10 -31.14
CA SER A 409 -4.67 -12.85 -32.33
C SER A 409 -5.89 -13.32 -33.13
N GLY A 410 -7.07 -12.72 -32.88
CA GLY A 410 -8.22 -12.86 -33.74
C GLY A 410 -7.95 -12.12 -35.04
N GLU A 411 -7.96 -12.85 -36.15
CA GLU A 411 -7.73 -12.41 -37.54
C GLU A 411 -8.79 -11.41 -38.08
N GLY A 412 -9.43 -10.62 -37.22
CA GLY A 412 -10.30 -9.53 -37.61
C GLY A 412 -9.54 -8.21 -37.68
N PRO A 413 -9.89 -7.28 -38.59
CA PRO A 413 -9.37 -5.92 -38.52
C PRO A 413 -9.73 -5.33 -37.15
N ALA A 414 -8.70 -4.93 -36.39
CA ALA A 414 -8.91 -4.31 -35.09
C ALA A 414 -9.83 -3.09 -35.28
N PRO A 415 -10.90 -2.96 -34.48
CA PRO A 415 -11.76 -1.79 -34.54
C PRO A 415 -10.88 -0.54 -34.32
N THR A 416 -11.05 0.48 -35.18
CA THR A 416 -10.34 1.74 -35.01
C THR A 416 -10.65 2.28 -33.62
N PRO A 417 -9.65 2.49 -32.76
CA PRO A 417 -9.90 2.95 -31.39
C PRO A 417 -10.59 4.32 -31.45
N THR A 418 -11.69 4.45 -30.71
CA THR A 418 -12.38 5.72 -30.53
C THR A 418 -11.40 6.74 -29.96
N PRO A 419 -11.27 7.95 -30.53
CA PRO A 419 -10.39 8.97 -29.98
C PRO A 419 -10.75 9.25 -28.52
N PHE A 420 -9.74 9.25 -27.65
CA PHE A 420 -9.93 9.65 -26.26
C PHE A 420 -10.33 11.14 -26.20
N THR A 421 -11.40 11.44 -25.47
CA THR A 421 -11.89 12.82 -25.27
C THR A 421 -11.76 13.19 -23.81
N CYS A 422 -11.22 14.39 -23.54
CA CYS A 422 -11.26 14.96 -22.20
C CYS A 422 -12.71 15.15 -21.75
N PRO A 423 -13.03 14.86 -20.48
CA PRO A 423 -14.34 15.14 -19.93
C PRO A 423 -14.60 16.64 -20.05
N LEU A 424 -15.82 16.97 -20.50
CA LEU A 424 -16.32 18.34 -20.54
C LEU A 424 -16.63 18.85 -19.13
#